data_AF-A0A957H8R6-F1
#
_entry.id   AF-A0A957H8R6-F1
#
_cell.length_a   1.000
_cell.length_b   1.000
_cell.length_c   1.000
_cell.angle_alpha   90.00
_cell.angle_beta   90.00
_cell.angle_gamma   90.00
#
_symmetry.space_group_name_H-M   'P 1'
#
loop_
_entity.id
_entity.type
_entity.pdbx_description
1 polymer ?
#
loop_
_entity_poly.entity_id
_entity_poly.type
_entity_poly.pdbx_seq_one_letter_code
_entity_poly.pdbx_strand_id
1 'polypeptide(L)'
;DNDFLLTPEFLLAWEEKHGRIPAGAWLLMRSGWSKRTGKAEFLNIDENGSHTPGPSPDCVRFLAEERDVLGFGTECVGTDAGNAGGFEPPFPCHNIMHGNGKLGLASLTNLDQLPPTGAIVIAAPLKLKNGSGSPVRVIGLVE
;
A
#
# COMPACT_ATOMS: atom_id res chain seq x y z
N ASP A 1 12.32 10.44 4.19
CA ASP A 1 11.18 11.14 4.79
C ASP A 1 10.22 10.08 5.33
N ASN A 2 9.94 10.10 6.64
CA ASN A 2 9.09 9.09 7.27
C ASN A 2 7.60 9.39 7.07
N ASP A 3 7.25 10.63 6.73
CA ASP A 3 5.87 11.08 6.50
C ASP A 3 5.58 11.31 5.01
N PHE A 4 6.40 10.70 4.15
CA PHE A 4 6.24 10.82 2.70
C PHE A 4 4.84 10.37 2.26
N LEU A 5 4.17 11.23 1.50
CA LEU A 5 2.89 10.92 0.88
C LEU A 5 3.06 10.64 -0.61
N LEU A 6 2.61 9.46 -1.03
CA LEU A 6 2.48 9.12 -2.44
C LEU A 6 1.29 9.91 -3.02
N THR A 7 1.52 10.66 -4.10
CA THR A 7 0.51 11.51 -4.74
C THR A 7 0.17 11.04 -6.15
N PRO A 8 -0.95 11.50 -6.74
CA PRO A 8 -1.25 11.24 -8.16
C PRO A 8 -0.14 11.70 -9.10
N GLU A 9 0.48 12.85 -8.86
CA GLU A 9 1.57 13.38 -9.70
C GLU A 9 2.79 12.48 -9.69
N PHE A 10 3.12 11.91 -8.51
CA PHE A 10 4.19 10.93 -8.41
C PHE A 10 3.88 9.68 -9.24
N LEU A 11 2.64 9.21 -9.21
CA LEU A 11 2.20 8.06 -10.00
C LEU A 11 2.20 8.35 -11.50
N LEU A 12 1.76 9.54 -11.92
CA LEU A 12 1.79 9.94 -13.32
C LEU A 12 3.23 9.98 -13.85
N ALA A 13 4.17 10.57 -13.10
CA ALA A 13 5.58 10.55 -13.46
C ALA A 13 6.17 9.12 -13.47
N TRP A 14 5.70 8.25 -12.57
CA TRP A 14 6.08 6.84 -12.59
C TRP A 14 5.56 6.12 -13.85
N GLU A 15 4.31 6.40 -14.25
CA GLU A 15 3.68 5.81 -15.45
C GLU A 15 4.36 6.26 -16.74
N GLU A 16 4.87 7.50 -16.82
CA GLU A 16 5.66 7.97 -17.97
C GLU A 16 6.91 7.11 -18.20
N LYS A 17 7.49 6.58 -17.13
CA LYS A 17 8.71 5.76 -17.18
C LYS A 17 8.42 4.27 -17.31
N HIS A 18 7.37 3.78 -16.65
CA HIS A 18 7.13 2.35 -16.45
C HIS A 18 5.88 1.83 -17.18
N GLY A 19 5.16 2.71 -17.86
CA GLY A 19 3.87 2.42 -18.48
C GLY A 19 2.71 2.63 -17.52
N ARG A 20 1.52 2.79 -18.10
CA ARG A 20 0.27 2.98 -17.34
C ARG A 20 0.02 1.78 -16.42
N ILE A 21 -0.41 2.05 -15.18
CA ILE A 21 -0.86 1.05 -14.21
C ILE A 21 -2.07 0.31 -14.81
N PRO A 22 -1.99 -1.02 -15.02
CA PRO A 22 -3.10 -1.78 -15.58
C PRO A 22 -4.27 -1.90 -14.59
N ALA A 23 -5.49 -1.93 -15.11
CA ALA A 23 -6.67 -2.29 -14.32
C ALA A 23 -6.53 -3.70 -13.74
N GLY A 24 -6.98 -3.89 -12.50
CA GLY A 24 -6.85 -5.15 -11.78
C GLY A 24 -5.42 -5.50 -11.33
N ALA A 25 -4.44 -4.63 -11.52
CA ALA A 25 -3.09 -4.82 -10.97
C ALA A 25 -3.05 -4.46 -9.48
N TRP A 26 -2.08 -5.02 -8.75
CA TRP A 26 -1.68 -4.50 -7.44
C TRP A 26 -0.80 -3.27 -7.62
N LEU A 27 -1.03 -2.22 -6.83
CA LEU A 27 -0.02 -1.18 -6.61
C LEU A 27 0.72 -1.48 -5.29
N LEU A 28 2.01 -1.76 -5.36
CA LEU A 28 2.86 -2.02 -4.20
C LEU A 28 3.78 -0.83 -3.94
N MET A 29 3.59 -0.13 -2.83
CA MET A 29 4.45 0.97 -2.40
C MET A 29 5.70 0.43 -1.71
N ARG A 30 6.79 0.34 -2.47
CA ARG A 30 8.12 0.07 -1.93
C ARG A 30 8.66 1.31 -1.22
N SER A 31 8.88 1.19 0.09
CA SER A 31 9.42 2.27 0.94
C SER A 31 10.72 1.89 1.64
N GLY A 32 11.10 0.61 1.59
CA GLY A 32 12.23 0.07 2.37
C GLY A 32 11.91 -0.05 3.87
N TRP A 33 10.66 0.15 4.27
CA TRP A 33 10.21 0.07 5.67
C TRP A 33 10.44 -1.30 6.29
N SER A 34 10.40 -2.36 5.49
CA SER A 34 10.63 -3.75 5.90
C SER A 34 12.04 -4.00 6.47
N LYS A 35 12.98 -3.05 6.30
CA LYS A 35 14.32 -3.10 6.89
C LYS A 35 14.35 -2.74 8.39
N ARG A 36 13.28 -2.13 8.92
CA ARG A 36 13.12 -1.81 10.35
C ARG A 36 12.67 -3.06 11.09
N THR A 37 13.57 -3.66 11.87
CA THR A 37 13.32 -4.96 12.52
C THR A 37 12.86 -4.83 13.97
N GLY A 38 13.16 -3.70 14.63
CA GLY A 38 12.68 -3.41 15.96
C GLY A 38 11.24 -2.89 15.96
N LYS A 39 10.41 -3.34 16.91
CA LYS A 39 9.01 -2.88 17.06
C LYS A 39 8.91 -1.36 17.13
N ALA A 40 9.78 -0.70 17.91
CA ALA A 40 9.77 0.75 18.08
C ALA A 40 10.08 1.47 16.75
N GLU A 41 11.10 1.00 16.03
CA GLU A 41 11.49 1.56 14.73
C GLU A 41 10.43 1.33 13.65
N PHE A 42 9.76 0.17 13.66
CA PHE A 42 8.76 -0.22 12.67
C PHE A 42 7.45 0.55 12.84
N LEU A 43 7.01 0.77 14.08
CA LEU A 43 5.82 1.58 14.37
C LEU A 43 6.11 3.08 14.27
N ASN A 44 7.35 3.48 14.58
CA ASN A 44 7.87 4.84 14.52
C ASN A 44 6.90 5.87 15.14
N ILE A 45 6.56 5.67 16.41
CA ILE A 45 5.58 6.47 17.17
C ILE A 45 6.31 7.44 18.09
N ASP A 46 5.90 8.70 18.09
CA ASP A 46 6.27 9.72 19.08
C ASP A 46 5.01 10.32 19.76
N GLU A 47 5.14 11.45 20.46
CA GLU A 47 4.00 12.13 21.09
C GLU A 47 2.89 12.60 20.13
N ASN A 48 3.19 12.76 18.84
CA ASN A 48 2.28 13.25 17.81
C ASN A 48 1.63 12.11 16.99
N GLY A 49 2.01 10.85 17.26
CA GLY A 49 1.45 9.67 16.62
C GLY A 49 2.48 8.86 15.84
N SER A 50 2.00 8.06 14.89
CA SER A 50 2.86 7.22 14.04
C SER A 50 3.35 8.02 12.83
N HIS A 51 4.63 7.85 12.50
CA HIS A 51 5.28 8.48 11.35
C HIS A 51 5.70 7.41 10.36
N THR A 52 4.78 7.00 9.48
CA THR A 52 5.03 6.01 8.43
C THR A 52 4.51 6.54 7.09
N PRO A 53 5.19 6.25 5.97
CA PRO A 53 4.76 6.75 4.68
C PRO A 53 3.52 6.02 4.18
N GLY A 54 2.74 6.68 3.33
CA GLY A 54 1.52 6.11 2.76
C GLY A 54 0.94 6.96 1.63
N PRO A 55 -0.22 6.60 1.07
CA PRO A 55 -0.85 7.38 0.00
C PRO A 55 -1.63 8.59 0.55
N SER A 56 -1.64 9.69 -0.21
CA SER A 56 -2.56 10.80 0.04
C SER A 56 -4.00 10.39 -0.30
N PRO A 57 -5.04 11.07 0.25
CA PRO A 57 -6.44 10.79 -0.11
C PRO A 57 -6.69 10.79 -1.63
N ASP A 58 -6.13 11.77 -2.34
CA ASP A 58 -6.30 11.90 -3.79
C ASP A 58 -5.59 10.78 -4.56
N CYS A 59 -4.43 10.32 -4.07
CA CYS A 59 -3.75 9.14 -4.63
C CYS A 59 -4.63 7.89 -4.53
N VAL A 60 -5.29 7.69 -3.38
CA VAL A 60 -6.18 6.54 -3.20
C VAL A 60 -7.38 6.61 -4.14
N ARG A 61 -8.02 7.78 -4.28
CA ARG A 61 -9.13 7.98 -5.24
C ARG A 61 -8.69 7.69 -6.66
N PHE A 62 -7.58 8.29 -7.09
CA PHE A 62 -7.00 8.06 -8.41
C PHE A 62 -6.77 6.57 -8.70
N LEU A 63 -6.21 5.83 -7.74
CA LEU A 63 -5.96 4.40 -7.91
C LEU A 63 -7.25 3.57 -7.97
N ALA A 64 -8.19 3.84 -7.06
CA ALA A 64 -9.40 3.04 -6.93
C ALA A 64 -10.39 3.31 -8.08
N GLU A 65 -10.54 4.58 -8.47
CA GLU A 65 -11.59 5.05 -9.37
C GLU A 65 -11.09 5.21 -10.82
N GLU A 66 -9.87 5.75 -11.03
CA GLU A 66 -9.37 6.03 -12.39
C GLU A 66 -8.46 4.93 -12.96
N ARG A 67 -7.73 4.21 -12.10
CA ARG A 67 -6.87 3.08 -12.52
C ARG A 67 -7.51 1.72 -12.30
N ASP A 68 -8.61 1.65 -11.54
CA ASP A 68 -9.34 0.42 -11.26
C ASP A 68 -8.41 -0.70 -10.76
N VAL A 69 -7.47 -0.37 -9.86
CA VAL A 69 -6.52 -1.35 -9.31
C VAL A 69 -7.25 -2.46 -8.53
N LEU A 70 -6.59 -3.60 -8.34
CA LEU A 70 -7.09 -4.65 -7.45
C LEU A 70 -6.98 -4.26 -5.97
N GLY A 71 -5.92 -3.53 -5.61
CA GLY A 71 -5.67 -3.10 -4.25
C GLY A 71 -4.33 -2.41 -4.07
N PHE A 72 -4.07 -1.99 -2.83
CA PHE A 72 -2.84 -1.31 -2.41
C PHE A 72 -2.04 -2.16 -1.43
N GLY A 73 -0.72 -2.23 -1.63
CA GLY A 73 0.20 -2.93 -0.75
C GLY A 73 1.31 -2.02 -0.22
N THR A 74 1.71 -2.21 1.04
CA THR A 74 2.83 -1.46 1.65
C THR A 74 3.68 -2.34 2.57
N GLU A 75 4.91 -1.89 2.82
CA GLU A 75 5.81 -2.47 3.82
C GLU A 75 5.49 -2.00 5.26
N CYS A 76 4.69 -0.94 5.42
CA CYS A 76 4.31 -0.39 6.73
C CYS A 76 3.29 -1.29 7.48
N VAL A 77 3.06 -0.98 8.76
CA VAL A 77 2.14 -1.75 9.64
C VAL A 77 0.68 -1.75 9.16
N GLY A 78 0.27 -0.69 8.46
CA GLY A 78 -1.04 -0.54 7.83
C GLY A 78 -0.90 0.15 6.46
N THR A 79 -1.96 0.11 5.65
CA THR A 79 -1.96 0.66 4.27
C THR A 79 -1.91 2.19 4.20
N ASP A 80 -2.34 2.85 5.27
CA ASP A 80 -2.33 4.31 5.38
C ASP A 80 -1.02 4.86 5.93
N ALA A 81 -0.77 6.15 5.68
CA ALA A 81 0.27 6.89 6.38
C ALA A 81 0.00 6.90 7.89
N GLY A 82 1.06 6.95 8.71
CA GLY A 82 0.93 6.83 10.17
C GLY A 82 0.08 7.93 10.80
N ASN A 83 0.06 9.12 10.21
CA ASN A 83 -0.72 10.29 10.63
C ASN A 83 -2.09 10.40 9.94
N ALA A 84 -2.50 9.38 9.17
CA ALA A 84 -3.73 9.43 8.35
C ALA A 84 -5.03 9.52 9.16
N GLY A 85 -4.99 9.37 10.49
CA GLY A 85 -6.13 9.63 11.35
C GLY A 85 -6.61 11.10 11.29
N GLY A 86 -5.73 12.03 10.89
CA GLY A 86 -6.07 13.44 10.68
C GLY A 86 -6.43 13.81 9.24
N PHE A 87 -6.51 12.84 8.31
CA PHE A 87 -6.87 13.11 6.93
C PHE A 87 -8.39 13.18 6.75
N GLU A 88 -8.84 13.62 5.57
CA GLU A 88 -10.26 13.64 5.21
C GLU A 88 -10.49 12.82 3.91
N PRO A 89 -11.09 11.62 4.00
CA PRO A 89 -11.54 10.95 5.24
C PRO A 89 -10.36 10.40 6.06
N PRO A 90 -10.55 10.17 7.38
CA PRO A 90 -9.55 9.48 8.19
C PRO A 90 -9.24 8.09 7.63
N PHE A 91 -7.95 7.74 7.58
CA PHE A 91 -7.45 6.50 6.97
C PHE A 91 -8.01 6.30 5.55
N PRO A 92 -7.70 7.21 4.60
CA PRO A 92 -8.32 7.21 3.28
C PRO A 92 -8.03 5.95 2.48
N CYS A 93 -6.89 5.28 2.67
CA CYS A 93 -6.60 4.02 2.00
C CYS A 93 -7.59 2.94 2.43
N HIS A 94 -7.75 2.71 3.73
CA HIS A 94 -8.78 1.79 4.23
C HIS A 94 -10.19 2.20 3.77
N ASN A 95 -10.54 3.48 3.93
CA ASN A 95 -11.88 3.97 3.64
C ASN A 95 -12.26 3.80 2.16
N ILE A 96 -11.44 4.36 1.27
CA ILE A 96 -11.77 4.48 -0.15
C ILE A 96 -11.50 3.16 -0.88
N MET A 97 -10.41 2.44 -0.58
CA MET A 97 -10.14 1.14 -1.22
C MET A 97 -11.26 0.16 -0.88
N HIS A 98 -11.58 -0.04 0.39
CA HIS A 98 -12.62 -0.99 0.78
C HIS A 98 -14.01 -0.52 0.37
N GLY A 99 -14.27 0.80 0.38
CA GLY A 99 -15.50 1.39 -0.15
C GLY A 99 -15.73 1.09 -1.64
N ASN A 100 -14.64 0.91 -2.41
CA ASN A 100 -14.66 0.54 -3.82
C ASN A 100 -14.46 -0.97 -4.07
N GLY A 101 -14.60 -1.81 -3.03
CA GLY A 101 -14.43 -3.27 -3.15
C GLY A 101 -13.00 -3.72 -3.43
N LYS A 102 -12.01 -2.85 -3.17
CA LYS A 102 -10.58 -3.12 -3.37
C LYS A 102 -9.92 -3.68 -2.11
N LEU A 103 -8.75 -4.27 -2.30
CA LEU A 103 -8.01 -5.00 -1.26
C LEU A 103 -6.84 -4.19 -0.67
N GLY A 104 -6.36 -4.63 0.49
CA GLY A 104 -5.18 -4.06 1.16
C GLY A 104 -4.18 -5.15 1.58
N LEU A 105 -2.88 -4.86 1.43
CA LEU A 105 -1.78 -5.66 1.97
C LEU A 105 -0.86 -4.76 2.81
N ALA A 106 -0.53 -5.20 4.01
CA ALA A 106 0.37 -4.51 4.92
C ALA A 106 1.53 -5.42 5.33
N SER A 107 2.60 -4.82 5.83
CA SER A 107 3.81 -5.53 6.30
C SER A 107 4.43 -6.43 5.23
N LEU A 108 4.37 -6.01 3.96
CA LEU A 108 5.10 -6.67 2.89
C LEU A 108 6.61 -6.56 3.12
N THR A 109 7.36 -7.48 2.52
CA THR A 109 8.83 -7.52 2.57
C THR A 109 9.37 -7.85 1.18
N ASN A 110 10.68 -7.66 0.98
CA ASN A 110 11.41 -7.98 -0.25
C ASN A 110 10.85 -7.30 -1.52
N LEU A 111 10.13 -6.18 -1.39
CA LEU A 111 9.66 -5.41 -2.55
C LEU A 111 10.82 -4.82 -3.37
N ASP A 112 12.00 -4.71 -2.77
CA ASP A 112 13.24 -4.35 -3.45
C ASP A 112 13.76 -5.39 -4.45
N GLN A 113 13.23 -6.61 -4.41
CA GLN A 113 13.57 -7.70 -5.32
C GLN A 113 12.60 -7.82 -6.51
N LEU A 114 11.52 -7.02 -6.54
CA LEU A 114 10.55 -7.02 -7.64
C LEU A 114 10.93 -5.98 -8.71
N PRO A 115 10.72 -6.30 -10.01
CA PRO A 115 10.77 -5.29 -11.05
C PRO A 115 9.62 -4.27 -10.89
N PRO A 116 9.74 -3.05 -11.45
CA PRO A 116 8.65 -2.07 -11.39
C PRO A 116 7.33 -2.56 -12.00
N THR A 117 7.40 -3.38 -13.05
CA THR A 117 6.26 -4.00 -13.73
C THR A 117 6.58 -5.44 -14.12
N GLY A 118 5.54 -6.23 -14.40
CA GLY A 118 5.67 -7.61 -14.90
C GLY A 118 5.62 -8.72 -13.84
N ALA A 119 5.76 -8.38 -12.56
CA ALA A 119 5.62 -9.37 -11.48
C ALA A 119 4.16 -9.81 -11.29
N ILE A 120 3.96 -11.09 -10.95
CA ILE A 120 2.65 -11.63 -10.54
C ILE A 120 2.63 -11.77 -9.02
N VAL A 121 1.58 -11.27 -8.38
CA VAL A 121 1.40 -11.34 -6.91
C VAL A 121 0.35 -12.40 -6.56
N ILE A 122 0.75 -13.37 -5.75
CA ILE A 122 -0.15 -14.36 -5.14
C ILE A 122 -0.36 -13.96 -3.68
N ALA A 123 -1.58 -13.55 -3.34
CA ALA A 123 -1.97 -13.18 -1.99
C ALA A 123 -3.33 -13.82 -1.63
N ALA A 124 -3.30 -15.09 -1.23
CA ALA A 124 -4.50 -15.87 -0.91
C ALA A 124 -4.78 -15.84 0.61
N PRO A 125 -5.81 -15.10 1.09
CA PRO A 125 -6.12 -15.07 2.52
C PRO A 125 -6.71 -16.40 3.00
N LEU A 126 -6.64 -16.63 4.31
CA LEU A 126 -7.30 -17.75 4.97
C LEU A 126 -8.81 -17.64 4.78
N LYS A 127 -9.47 -18.78 4.57
CA LYS A 127 -10.94 -18.87 4.41
C LYS A 127 -11.66 -18.82 5.77
N LEU A 128 -11.50 -17.70 6.47
CA LEU A 128 -12.14 -17.47 7.77
C LEU A 128 -13.63 -17.14 7.57
N LYS A 129 -14.50 -17.71 8.41
CA LYS A 129 -15.95 -17.43 8.37
C LYS A 129 -16.19 -15.95 8.72
N ASN A 130 -16.72 -15.18 7.77
CA ASN A 130 -16.93 -13.74 7.89
C ASN A 130 -15.65 -12.96 8.25
N GLY A 131 -14.49 -13.42 7.78
CA GLY A 131 -13.20 -12.78 8.07
C GLY A 131 -13.07 -11.43 7.38
N SER A 132 -12.65 -10.41 8.13
CA SER A 132 -12.30 -9.08 7.60
C SER A 132 -10.90 -9.04 6.98
N GLY A 133 -10.05 -10.03 7.28
CA GLY A 133 -8.69 -10.17 6.78
C GLY A 133 -8.00 -11.38 7.41
N SER A 134 -6.77 -11.68 6.99
CA SER A 134 -5.97 -12.76 7.57
C SER A 134 -4.48 -12.52 7.34
N PRO A 135 -3.58 -13.12 8.14
CA PRO A 135 -2.20 -13.29 7.72
C PRO A 135 -2.16 -14.06 6.39
N VAL A 136 -1.22 -13.69 5.52
CA VAL A 136 -1.08 -14.28 4.18
C VAL A 136 0.40 -14.50 3.86
N ARG A 137 0.70 -15.60 3.16
CA ARG A 137 2.01 -15.81 2.56
C ARG A 137 2.00 -15.22 1.16
N VAL A 138 2.35 -13.94 1.05
CA VAL A 138 2.44 -13.27 -0.25
C VAL A 138 3.65 -13.80 -1.02
N ILE A 139 3.46 -14.14 -2.29
CA ILE A 139 4.50 -14.62 -3.19
C ILE A 139 4.52 -13.73 -4.43
N GLY A 140 5.70 -13.23 -4.81
CA GLY A 140 5.93 -12.58 -6.09
C GLY A 140 6.58 -13.57 -7.07
N LEU A 141 5.99 -13.76 -8.24
CA LEU A 141 6.63 -14.45 -9.36
C LEU A 141 7.27 -13.41 -10.27
N VAL A 142 8.54 -13.62 -10.57
CA VAL A 142 9.36 -12.77 -11.46
C VAL A 142 9.95 -13.64 -12.56
N GLU A 143 10.05 -13.10 -13.77
CA GLU A 143 10.69 -13.74 -14.93
C GLU A 143 12.18 -13.36 -15.00
#